data_AF-A0A357YAQ9-F1
#
_entry.id   AF-A0A357YAQ9-F1
#
_cell.length_a   1.000
_cell.length_b   1.000
_cell.length_c   1.000
_cell.angle_alpha   90.00
_cell.angle_beta   90.00
_cell.angle_gamma   90.00
#
_symmetry.space_group_name_H-M   'P 1'
#
loop_
_entity.id
_entity.type
_entity.pdbx_description
1 polymer ?
#
loop_
_entity_poly.entity_id
_entity_poly.type
_entity_poly.pdbx_seq_one_letter_code
_entity_poly.pdbx_strand_id
1 'polypeptide(L)'
;MLTPRQKQVLDFVTSYTKKRGFAPSLEDIRKRLRLSSVSNIHQHIEALREKGYLNKRKNQRRSIEISSAEKLIKIPLLGTIAAGHPIEAIEIPEKISIPGDFIGKHGEHYALKVAGDSMIGDGIFDGDVVVIRKQKTADDGQTIVAIIDDNEVTLKKIYREKGRIKLQPANQAMLPIYRKEVEIRGVVVRIIRNLENGAKDNTLAYKKKVFLDRIRSKNSNSQNKYKRVVLSPIRYAGGKSLAVGHVVELLPGNITRIVSPFFGGGSIEIAMSKELGLEVIGYDIFDILCNYWKFQIEKSDLLYKKLKELKPNKTTFEKIRLILNDVWKKKTKLDPLTLAVYFVYNFNLSYGPGFMGWSSKIYLNDKRYKRMIENIRDFDPNNLKVECVDFQEVIKNHPNDFLYCDPPYYIGKDSKMFKGIYPMRNIPVHHNGFPHEALRDLLKNHKGGFVLSYNNCPTIREYYKEFQQFFPSWQYTMGQGETRIGLNRKNGNGNHVKESHEIIIFCPPRN
;
A
#
# COMPACT_ATOMS: atom_id res chain seq x y z
N MET A 1 32.06 23.62 26.53
CA MET A 1 33.35 24.01 25.91
C MET A 1 34.19 22.76 25.58
N LEU A 2 34.88 22.71 24.43
CA LEU A 2 35.74 21.59 24.03
C LEU A 2 37.17 21.82 24.51
N THR A 3 37.84 20.77 25.00
CA THR A 3 39.28 20.85 25.29
C THR A 3 40.09 20.90 23.99
N PRO A 4 41.33 21.42 24.00
CA PRO A 4 42.19 21.43 22.81
C PRO A 4 42.32 20.04 22.16
N ARG A 5 42.35 18.99 22.99
CA ARG A 5 42.47 17.60 22.54
C ARG A 5 41.17 17.08 21.92
N GLN A 6 40.01 17.39 22.52
CA GLN A 6 38.70 17.05 21.94
C GLN A 6 38.49 17.74 20.59
N LYS A 7 38.92 19.00 20.46
CA LYS A 7 38.88 19.74 19.19
C LYS A 7 39.74 19.07 18.11
N GLN A 8 40.97 18.67 18.43
CA GLN A 8 41.84 17.94 17.49
C GLN A 8 41.24 16.61 17.02
N VAL A 9 40.56 15.88 17.91
CA VAL A 9 39.84 14.65 17.55
C VAL A 9 38.68 14.95 16.59
N LEU A 10 37.86 15.94 16.91
CA LEU A 10 36.71 16.34 16.08
C LEU A 10 37.15 16.84 14.70
N ASP A 11 38.19 17.67 14.62
CA ASP A 11 38.74 18.20 13.38
C ASP A 11 39.29 17.08 12.47
N PHE A 12 39.97 16.09 13.07
CA PHE A 12 40.47 14.95 12.32
C PHE A 12 39.34 14.05 11.80
N VAL A 13 38.35 13.73 12.64
CA VAL A 13 37.16 12.94 12.22
C VAL A 13 36.43 13.65 11.09
N THR A 14 36.27 14.97 11.19
CA THR A 14 35.60 15.81 10.17
C THR A 14 36.35 15.83 8.85
N SER A 15 37.64 16.14 8.88
CA SER A 15 38.46 16.18 7.67
C SER A 15 38.62 14.81 7.00
N TYR A 16 38.74 13.74 7.79
CA TYR A 16 38.86 12.37 7.28
C TYR A 16 37.59 11.93 6.58
N THR A 17 36.43 12.14 7.21
CA THR A 17 35.12 11.76 6.66
C THR A 17 34.82 12.53 5.39
N LYS A 18 35.08 13.85 5.37
CA LYS A 18 34.90 14.70 4.18
C LYS A 18 35.79 14.27 3.00
N LYS A 19 37.01 13.79 3.27
CA LYS A 19 37.97 13.40 2.22
C LYS A 19 37.76 11.97 1.69
N ARG A 20 37.31 11.04 2.55
CA ARG A 20 37.24 9.60 2.23
C ARG A 20 35.83 9.07 2.02
N GLY A 21 34.80 9.85 2.38
CA GLY A 21 33.39 9.45 2.29
C GLY A 21 32.94 8.47 3.39
N PHE A 22 33.80 8.18 4.38
CA PHE A 22 33.48 7.33 5.53
C PHE A 22 34.30 7.72 6.77
N ALA A 23 33.80 7.39 7.95
CA ALA A 23 34.41 7.75 9.23
C ALA A 23 35.72 6.98 9.51
N PRO A 24 36.73 7.62 10.15
CA PRO A 24 37.96 6.94 10.55
C PRO A 24 37.70 5.89 11.63
N SER A 25 38.51 4.84 11.68
CA SER A 25 38.49 3.89 12.80
C SER A 25 39.18 4.49 14.03
N LEU A 26 38.94 3.91 15.21
CA LEU A 26 39.64 4.32 16.44
C LEU A 26 41.16 4.18 16.31
N GLU A 27 41.62 3.19 15.55
CA GLU A 27 43.04 2.97 15.29
C GLU A 27 43.64 4.04 14.36
N ASP A 28 42.87 4.53 13.38
CA ASP A 28 43.27 5.65 12.53
C ASP A 28 43.43 6.95 13.34
N ILE A 29 42.50 7.19 14.26
CA ILE A 29 42.55 8.34 15.18
C ILE A 29 43.77 8.22 16.10
N ARG A 30 44.07 7.01 16.60
CA ARG A 30 45.23 6.76 17.46
C ARG A 30 46.54 7.05 16.77
N LYS A 31 46.71 6.51 15.57
CA LYS A 31 47.92 6.71 14.76
C LYS A 31 48.10 8.18 14.40
N ARG A 32 47.02 8.87 14.00
CA ARG A 32 47.11 10.29 13.59
C ARG A 32 47.45 11.22 14.75
N LEU A 33 46.87 10.98 15.93
CA LEU A 33 47.06 11.82 17.10
C LEU A 33 48.21 11.37 18.02
N ARG A 34 48.92 10.29 17.65
CA ARG A 34 50.05 9.70 18.39
C ARG A 34 49.70 9.41 19.86
N LEU A 35 48.55 8.77 20.08
CA LEU A 35 48.08 8.42 21.42
C LEU A 35 48.57 7.03 21.87
N SER A 36 48.85 6.91 23.16
CA SER A 36 49.39 5.70 23.80
C SER A 36 48.41 4.52 23.79
N SER A 37 47.10 4.77 23.82
CA SER A 37 46.09 3.71 23.83
C SER A 37 44.81 4.08 23.08
N VAL A 38 44.10 3.05 22.60
CA VAL A 38 42.74 3.17 22.02
C VAL A 38 41.72 3.60 23.07
N SER A 39 41.96 3.25 24.35
CA SER A 39 41.09 3.62 25.49
C SER A 39 40.98 5.13 25.70
N ASN A 40 42.09 5.86 25.55
CA ASN A 40 42.08 7.33 25.66
C ASN A 40 41.25 8.01 24.55
N ILE A 41 41.14 7.36 23.38
CA ILE A 41 40.31 7.86 22.28
C ILE A 41 38.85 7.59 22.55
N HIS A 42 38.53 6.41 23.11
CA HIS A 42 37.18 6.11 23.57
C HIS A 42 36.67 7.21 24.51
N GLN A 43 37.47 7.64 25.48
CA GLN A 43 37.09 8.73 26.39
C GLN A 43 36.82 10.05 25.66
N HIS A 44 37.66 10.43 24.69
CA HIS A 44 37.44 11.66 23.92
C HIS A 44 36.23 11.58 22.99
N ILE A 45 35.97 10.43 22.37
CA ILE A 45 34.81 10.21 21.51
C ILE A 45 33.51 10.20 22.32
N GLU A 46 33.49 9.55 23.48
CA GLU A 46 32.33 9.57 24.37
C GLU A 46 32.07 10.97 24.92
N ALA A 47 33.11 11.71 25.33
CA ALA A 47 32.94 13.10 25.77
C ALA A 47 32.48 14.04 24.64
N LEU A 48 32.88 13.80 23.39
CA LEU A 48 32.37 14.54 22.22
C LEU A 48 30.92 14.16 21.90
N ARG A 49 30.52 12.91 22.14
CA ARG A 49 29.15 12.42 22.01
C ARG A 49 28.22 13.03 23.05
N GLU A 50 28.62 13.00 24.33
CA GLU A 50 27.86 13.63 25.43
C GLU A 50 27.68 15.13 25.21
N LYS A 51 28.64 15.77 24.57
CA LYS A 51 28.59 17.20 24.19
C LYS A 51 27.86 17.47 22.87
N GLY A 52 27.31 16.44 22.21
CA GLY A 52 26.49 16.57 21.01
C GLY A 52 27.25 16.91 19.72
N TYR A 53 28.56 16.65 19.66
CA TYR A 53 29.39 16.89 18.46
C TYR A 53 29.60 15.64 17.59
N LEU A 54 29.37 14.43 18.14
CA LEU A 54 29.47 13.16 17.43
C LEU A 54 28.30 12.24 17.82
N ASN A 55 27.80 11.45 16.88
CA ASN A 55 26.84 10.37 17.09
C ASN A 55 27.49 9.01 16.84
N LYS A 56 27.10 7.99 17.62
CA LYS A 56 27.63 6.63 17.50
C LYS A 56 26.50 5.62 17.29
N ARG A 57 26.47 4.92 16.15
CA ARG A 57 25.60 3.74 15.99
C ARG A 57 26.19 2.54 16.74
N LYS A 58 25.39 1.79 17.51
CA LYS A 58 25.87 0.54 18.15
C LYS A 58 26.15 -0.52 17.06
N ASN A 59 27.28 -1.21 17.19
CA ASN A 59 27.67 -2.44 16.45
C ASN A 59 28.31 -2.36 15.04
N GLN A 60 29.14 -1.35 14.73
CA GLN A 60 30.05 -1.41 13.56
C GLN A 60 31.43 -0.81 13.84
N ARG A 61 32.48 -1.33 13.18
CA ARG A 61 33.90 -0.91 13.32
C ARG A 61 34.17 0.56 12.89
N ARG A 62 33.18 1.27 12.33
CA ARG A 62 33.27 2.64 11.79
C ARG A 62 32.00 3.47 12.06
N SER A 63 31.61 3.58 13.32
CA SER A 63 30.27 4.05 13.69
C SER A 63 30.16 5.54 14.07
N ILE A 64 31.17 6.38 13.80
CA ILE A 64 31.19 7.79 14.25
C ILE A 64 30.60 8.68 13.14
N GLU A 65 29.40 9.23 13.36
CA GLU A 65 28.78 10.26 12.52
C GLU A 65 28.99 11.64 13.17
N ILE A 66 29.26 12.70 12.39
CA ILE A 66 29.45 14.06 12.91
C ILE A 66 28.08 14.71 13.05
N SER A 67 27.73 15.22 14.23
CA SER A 67 26.58 16.11 14.38
C SER A 67 27.04 17.55 14.25
N SER A 68 26.62 18.23 13.19
CA SER A 68 26.71 19.68 13.09
C SER A 68 25.89 20.28 14.25
N ALA A 69 26.54 21.04 15.14
CA ALA A 69 25.84 21.94 16.04
C ALA A 69 25.28 23.10 15.19
N GLU A 70 24.11 22.89 14.59
CA GLU A 70 23.48 23.81 13.65
C GLU A 70 22.93 25.05 14.38
N LYS A 71 23.29 26.25 13.92
CA LYS A 71 22.62 27.49 14.35
C LYS A 71 21.17 27.42 13.87
N LEU A 72 20.21 27.29 14.79
CA LEU A 72 18.79 27.30 14.47
C LEU A 72 18.34 28.71 14.07
N ILE A 73 17.69 28.85 12.93
CA ILE A 73 17.06 30.08 12.43
C ILE A 73 15.55 29.97 12.67
N LYS A 74 14.93 31.04 13.20
CA LYS A 74 13.48 31.11 13.40
C LYS A 74 12.82 31.80 12.20
N ILE A 75 11.86 31.14 11.55
CA ILE A 75 11.06 31.72 10.46
C ILE A 75 9.56 31.72 10.82
N PRO A 76 8.78 32.70 10.35
CA PRO A 76 7.34 32.76 10.63
C PRO A 76 6.57 31.67 9.89
N LEU A 77 5.62 31.03 10.57
CA LEU A 77 4.59 30.15 10.03
C LEU A 77 3.33 30.99 9.79
N LEU A 78 3.00 31.23 8.53
CA LEU A 78 1.97 32.21 8.13
C LEU A 78 0.57 31.61 7.94
N GLY A 79 0.35 30.34 8.30
CA GLY A 79 -0.95 29.68 8.21
C GLY A 79 -0.95 28.38 7.40
N THR A 80 -2.13 27.96 6.94
CA THR A 80 -2.36 26.72 6.19
C THR A 80 -2.71 27.02 4.73
N ILE A 81 -2.29 26.14 3.79
CA ILE A 81 -2.51 26.30 2.35
C ILE A 81 -3.33 25.12 1.78
N ALA A 82 -4.64 25.31 1.59
CA ALA A 82 -5.55 24.41 0.86
C ALA A 82 -6.89 25.05 0.45
N ALA A 83 -7.28 24.83 -0.81
CA ALA A 83 -8.53 25.16 -1.51
C ALA A 83 -9.68 25.86 -0.73
N GLY A 84 -10.04 27.07 -1.18
CA GLY A 84 -11.38 27.65 -0.96
C GLY A 84 -11.46 28.91 -0.09
N HIS A 85 -10.43 29.24 0.69
CA HIS A 85 -10.46 30.42 1.57
C HIS A 85 -9.11 31.18 1.60
N PRO A 86 -9.13 32.51 1.81
CA PRO A 86 -7.92 33.33 1.96
C PRO A 86 -7.02 32.82 3.09
N ILE A 87 -5.72 33.16 3.06
CA ILE A 87 -4.84 32.97 4.23
C ILE A 87 -5.48 33.69 5.42
N GLU A 88 -5.87 32.95 6.46
CA GLU A 88 -6.26 33.55 7.73
C GLU A 88 -5.05 34.33 8.27
N ALA A 89 -5.18 35.64 8.37
CA ALA A 89 -4.17 36.50 8.97
C ALA A 89 -4.12 36.19 10.47
N ILE A 90 -3.17 35.35 10.88
CA ILE A 90 -2.90 35.13 12.31
C ILE A 90 -2.24 36.40 12.83
N GLU A 91 -2.87 37.08 13.81
CA GLU A 91 -2.39 38.34 14.41
C GLU A 91 -0.98 38.22 15.02
N ILE A 92 -0.51 36.99 15.30
CA ILE A 92 0.86 36.69 15.75
C ILE A 92 1.37 35.43 15.03
N PRO A 93 2.33 35.53 14.08
CA PRO A 93 2.88 34.35 13.40
C PRO A 93 3.62 33.46 14.40
N GLU A 94 3.16 32.21 14.55
CA GLU A 94 3.94 31.16 15.21
C GLU A 94 5.30 31.04 14.49
N LYS A 95 6.40 30.79 15.20
CA LYS A 95 7.74 30.69 14.59
C LYS A 95 8.25 29.26 14.67
N ILE A 96 8.70 28.72 13.55
CA ILE A 96 9.37 27.42 13.52
C ILE A 96 10.90 27.61 13.53
N SER A 97 11.61 26.75 14.25
CA SER A 97 13.08 26.76 14.32
C SER A 97 13.64 25.71 13.37
N ILE A 98 14.50 26.11 12.45
CA ILE A 98 15.05 25.23 11.41
C ILE A 98 16.57 25.39 11.33
N PRO A 99 17.33 24.32 11.01
CA PRO A 99 18.77 24.43 10.84
C PRO A 99 19.20 25.51 9.84
N GLY A 100 20.21 26.31 10.17
CA GLY A 100 20.66 27.40 9.33
C GLY A 100 21.18 26.97 7.95
N ASP A 101 21.68 25.74 7.83
CA ASP A 101 22.13 25.17 6.56
C ASP A 101 20.95 24.75 5.65
N PHE A 102 19.71 24.75 6.16
CA PHE A 102 18.51 24.43 5.38
C PHE A 102 18.00 25.63 4.58
N ILE A 103 18.51 26.82 4.88
CA ILE A 103 18.15 28.07 4.23
C ILE A 103 19.41 28.65 3.57
N GLY A 104 19.31 29.14 2.34
CA GLY A 104 20.42 29.89 1.74
C GLY A 104 20.77 31.12 2.59
N LYS A 105 22.05 31.55 2.59
CA LYS A 105 22.53 32.70 3.40
C LYS A 105 21.82 34.05 3.10
N HIS A 106 21.00 34.12 2.06
CA HIS A 106 20.33 35.32 1.59
C HIS A 106 18.85 35.03 1.26
N GLY A 107 17.95 35.95 1.63
CA GLY A 107 16.52 35.93 1.30
C GLY A 107 15.60 35.80 2.52
N GLU A 108 14.43 36.43 2.46
CA GLU A 108 13.36 36.25 3.44
C GLU A 108 12.67 34.90 3.24
N HIS A 109 12.43 34.18 4.33
CA HIS A 109 11.77 32.87 4.31
C HIS A 109 10.59 32.86 5.26
N TYR A 110 9.55 32.11 4.90
CA TYR A 110 8.39 31.84 5.73
C TYR A 110 7.94 30.40 5.51
N ALA A 111 7.07 29.91 6.39
CA ALA A 111 6.53 28.58 6.31
C ALA A 111 5.00 28.60 6.16
N LEU A 112 4.46 27.57 5.52
CA LEU A 112 3.02 27.29 5.45
C LEU A 112 2.78 25.82 5.75
N LYS A 113 1.69 25.52 6.45
CA LYS A 113 1.21 24.15 6.64
C LYS A 113 0.40 23.73 5.42
N VAL A 114 0.72 22.60 4.82
CA VAL A 114 0.02 22.07 3.64
C VAL A 114 -1.30 21.45 4.08
N ALA A 115 -2.35 21.69 3.32
CA ALA A 115 -3.53 20.84 3.37
C ALA A 115 -3.96 20.37 1.95
N GLY A 116 -4.44 19.13 1.89
CA GLY A 116 -4.83 18.44 0.67
C GLY A 116 -3.69 17.84 -0.17
N ASP A 117 -4.09 17.18 -1.27
CA ASP A 117 -3.24 16.19 -1.96
C ASP A 117 -2.67 16.69 -3.30
N SER A 118 -2.69 18.00 -3.57
CA SER A 118 -2.40 18.50 -4.92
C SER A 118 -0.94 18.35 -5.37
N MET A 119 -0.02 18.10 -4.43
CA MET A 119 1.42 18.06 -4.65
C MET A 119 2.08 16.73 -4.24
N ILE A 120 1.29 15.65 -4.07
CA ILE A 120 1.78 14.35 -3.57
C ILE A 120 2.90 13.72 -4.41
N GLY A 121 2.91 13.93 -5.72
CA GLY A 121 3.93 13.45 -6.65
C GLY A 121 5.28 14.16 -6.53
N ASP A 122 5.32 15.30 -5.83
CA ASP A 122 6.55 15.98 -5.41
C ASP A 122 6.93 15.64 -3.96
N GLY A 123 6.23 14.69 -3.34
CA GLY A 123 6.46 14.28 -1.95
C GLY A 123 5.98 15.28 -0.90
N ILE A 124 5.11 16.23 -1.28
CA ILE A 124 4.43 17.18 -0.40
C ILE A 124 3.05 16.61 -0.06
N PHE A 125 2.82 16.26 1.20
CA PHE A 125 1.57 15.64 1.66
C PHE A 125 0.79 16.57 2.59
N ASP A 126 -0.48 16.27 2.79
CA ASP A 126 -1.33 16.92 3.80
C ASP A 126 -0.64 16.89 5.17
N GLY A 127 -0.63 18.04 5.85
CA GLY A 127 0.00 18.22 7.16
C GLY A 127 1.50 18.54 7.14
N ASP A 128 2.19 18.43 6.00
CA ASP A 128 3.59 18.86 5.87
C ASP A 128 3.74 20.37 6.10
N VAL A 129 4.91 20.80 6.54
CA VAL A 129 5.26 22.23 6.59
C VAL A 129 6.23 22.53 5.46
N VAL A 130 5.84 23.38 4.52
CA VAL A 130 6.72 23.83 3.44
C VAL A 130 7.44 25.11 3.84
N VAL A 131 8.74 25.17 3.59
CA VAL A 131 9.55 26.38 3.72
C VAL A 131 9.61 27.05 2.36
N ILE A 132 9.24 28.32 2.33
CA ILE A 132 9.12 29.13 1.14
C ILE A 132 10.13 30.26 1.20
N ARG A 133 10.90 30.43 0.13
CA ARG A 133 11.69 31.64 -0.09
C ARG A 133 10.79 32.69 -0.73
N LYS A 134 10.65 33.85 -0.09
CA LYS A 134 9.81 34.94 -0.56
C LYS A 134 10.46 35.59 -1.78
N GLN A 135 9.77 35.50 -2.91
CA GLN A 135 10.21 36.04 -4.20
C GLN A 135 9.00 36.20 -5.13
N LYS A 136 9.12 37.11 -6.11
CA LYS A 136 8.04 37.43 -7.07
C LYS A 136 8.17 36.71 -8.42
N THR A 137 9.25 35.96 -8.61
CA THR A 137 9.57 35.25 -9.86
C THR A 137 9.88 33.79 -9.53
N ALA A 138 9.78 32.89 -10.51
CA ALA A 138 10.13 31.48 -10.38
C ALA A 138 10.49 30.90 -11.75
N ASP A 139 11.33 29.88 -11.78
CA ASP A 139 11.66 29.15 -13.00
C ASP A 139 10.62 28.07 -13.30
N ASP A 140 10.51 27.69 -14.57
CA ASP A 140 9.57 26.65 -14.99
C ASP A 140 9.89 25.30 -14.31
N GLY A 141 8.85 24.63 -13.83
CA GLY A 141 8.93 23.40 -13.05
C GLY A 141 9.14 23.58 -11.54
N GLN A 142 9.39 24.80 -11.06
CA GLN A 142 9.45 25.07 -9.62
C GLN A 142 8.06 25.03 -8.98
N THR A 143 7.98 24.51 -7.77
CA THR A 143 6.78 24.55 -6.93
C THR A 143 6.67 25.92 -6.25
N ILE A 144 5.60 26.63 -6.54
CA ILE A 144 5.37 28.01 -6.09
C ILE A 144 4.16 28.12 -5.19
N VAL A 145 4.16 29.15 -4.34
CA VAL A 145 2.95 29.72 -3.74
C VAL A 145 2.40 30.74 -4.72
N ALA A 146 1.23 30.46 -5.29
CA ALA A 146 0.53 31.32 -6.23
C ALA A 146 -0.76 31.84 -5.61
N ILE A 147 -1.08 33.11 -5.86
CA ILE A 147 -2.43 33.65 -5.66
C ILE A 147 -3.17 33.57 -7.00
N ILE A 148 -4.35 32.97 -6.97
CA ILE A 148 -5.27 32.83 -8.09
C ILE A 148 -6.59 33.56 -7.74
N ASP A 149 -7.59 33.49 -8.64
CA ASP A 149 -8.88 34.21 -8.53
C ASP A 149 -9.48 34.16 -7.10
N ASP A 150 -10.22 35.21 -6.72
CA ASP A 150 -10.80 35.39 -5.38
C ASP A 150 -9.79 35.39 -4.21
N ASN A 151 -8.53 35.76 -4.49
CA ASN A 151 -7.43 35.80 -3.51
C ASN A 151 -7.09 34.42 -2.90
N GLU A 152 -7.44 33.33 -3.60
CA GLU A 152 -7.10 31.98 -3.16
C GLU A 152 -5.60 31.70 -3.30
N VAL A 153 -5.00 31.09 -2.28
CA VAL A 153 -3.57 30.75 -2.27
C VAL A 153 -3.38 29.25 -2.52
N THR A 154 -2.51 28.89 -3.46
CA THR A 154 -2.29 27.50 -3.88
C THR A 154 -0.81 27.14 -4.06
N LEU A 155 -0.49 25.87 -3.88
CA LEU A 155 0.80 25.27 -4.24
C LEU A 155 0.70 24.52 -5.57
N LYS A 156 1.47 24.92 -6.57
CA LYS A 156 1.52 24.27 -7.90
C LYS A 156 2.90 24.42 -8.54
N LYS A 157 3.23 23.55 -9.51
CA LYS A 157 4.35 23.80 -10.42
C LYS A 157 3.96 24.85 -11.45
N ILE A 158 4.81 25.85 -11.66
CA ILE A 158 4.59 26.86 -12.70
C ILE A 158 5.28 26.44 -14.02
N TYR A 159 4.61 26.65 -15.14
CA TYR A 159 5.17 26.55 -16.48
C TYR A 159 4.67 27.71 -17.34
N ARG A 160 5.54 28.34 -18.11
CA ARG A 160 5.15 29.41 -19.03
C ARG A 160 4.93 28.83 -20.43
N GLU A 161 3.72 29.03 -20.96
CA GLU A 161 3.33 28.65 -22.32
C GLU A 161 3.09 29.90 -23.17
N LYS A 162 3.04 29.79 -24.50
CA LYS A 162 2.77 30.93 -25.39
C LYS A 162 1.43 31.57 -25.03
N GLY A 163 1.47 32.77 -24.45
CA GLY A 163 0.30 33.58 -24.09
C GLY A 163 -0.42 33.18 -22.79
N ARG A 164 0.11 32.25 -21.98
CA ARG A 164 -0.50 31.84 -20.70
C ARG A 164 0.49 31.17 -19.75
N ILE A 165 0.14 31.14 -18.47
CA ILE A 165 0.81 30.41 -17.40
C ILE A 165 0.00 29.16 -17.07
N LYS A 166 0.68 28.02 -16.96
CA LYS A 166 0.13 26.74 -16.51
C LYS A 166 0.59 26.47 -15.07
N LEU A 167 -0.36 26.33 -14.17
CA LEU A 167 -0.17 25.87 -12.80
C LEU A 167 -0.53 24.38 -12.73
N GLN A 168 0.48 23.53 -12.68
CA GLN A 168 0.37 22.08 -12.74
C GLN A 168 0.38 21.48 -11.31
N PRO A 169 -0.65 20.75 -10.88
CA PRO A 169 -0.57 19.91 -9.69
C PRO A 169 0.42 18.77 -9.91
N ALA A 170 1.16 18.40 -8.88
CA ALA A 170 1.92 17.14 -8.85
C ALA A 170 1.02 15.97 -8.40
N ASN A 171 -0.25 15.95 -8.80
CA ASN A 171 -1.19 14.86 -8.56
C ASN A 171 -1.84 14.50 -9.90
N GLN A 172 -1.64 13.27 -10.36
CA GLN A 172 -2.13 12.79 -11.67
C GLN A 172 -3.67 12.78 -11.77
N ALA A 173 -4.39 12.78 -10.64
CA ALA A 173 -5.84 12.83 -10.60
C ALA A 173 -6.42 14.26 -10.72
N MET A 174 -5.57 15.30 -10.78
CA MET A 174 -6.00 16.70 -10.82
C MET A 174 -5.61 17.38 -12.14
N LEU A 175 -6.50 18.22 -12.67
CA LEU A 175 -6.27 18.94 -13.92
C LEU A 175 -5.40 20.20 -13.70
N PRO A 176 -4.58 20.61 -14.68
CA PRO A 176 -3.84 21.86 -14.62
C PRO A 176 -4.76 23.09 -14.65
N ILE A 177 -4.32 24.17 -14.01
CA ILE A 177 -5.00 25.48 -14.04
C ILE A 177 -4.24 26.38 -15.01
N TYR A 178 -4.95 27.05 -15.92
CA TYR A 178 -4.36 27.97 -16.90
C TYR A 178 -4.81 29.41 -16.65
N ARG A 179 -3.87 30.35 -16.61
CA ARG A 179 -4.15 31.78 -16.39
C ARG A 179 -3.29 32.67 -17.28
N LYS A 180 -3.73 33.91 -17.56
CA LYS A 180 -2.91 34.89 -18.29
C LYS A 180 -1.78 35.41 -17.42
N GLU A 181 -2.09 35.68 -16.15
CA GLU A 181 -1.17 36.19 -15.14
C GLU A 181 -1.38 35.45 -13.82
N VAL A 182 -0.34 35.37 -12.98
CA VAL A 182 -0.36 34.74 -11.67
C VAL A 182 0.53 35.56 -10.74
N GLU A 183 0.05 35.86 -9.53
CA GLU A 183 0.90 36.46 -8.51
C GLU A 183 1.70 35.39 -7.77
N ILE A 184 3.02 35.47 -7.82
CA ILE A 184 3.93 34.56 -7.11
C ILE A 184 4.30 35.17 -5.76
N ARG A 185 4.02 34.46 -4.67
CA ARG A 185 4.39 34.85 -3.29
C ARG A 185 5.65 34.14 -2.78
N GLY A 186 6.15 33.16 -3.51
CA GLY A 186 7.45 32.53 -3.24
C GLY A 186 7.61 31.16 -3.88
N VAL A 187 8.81 30.59 -3.71
CA VAL A 187 9.20 29.27 -4.21
C VAL A 187 9.45 28.33 -3.03
N VAL A 188 8.92 27.11 -3.09
CA VAL A 188 9.17 26.08 -2.08
C VAL A 188 10.63 25.63 -2.17
N VAL A 189 11.38 25.79 -1.09
CA VAL A 189 12.81 25.42 -1.00
C VAL A 189 13.06 24.20 -0.11
N ARG A 190 12.13 23.90 0.81
CA ARG A 190 12.23 22.75 1.70
C ARG A 190 10.87 22.25 2.16
N ILE A 191 10.83 20.98 2.54
CA ILE A 191 9.69 20.34 3.21
C ILE A 191 10.19 19.90 4.58
N ILE A 192 9.47 20.28 5.62
CA ILE A 192 9.69 19.88 7.01
C ILE A 192 8.53 19.00 7.41
N ARG A 193 8.86 17.79 7.86
CA ARG A 193 7.89 16.85 8.40
C ARG A 193 8.16 16.69 9.88
N ASN A 194 7.17 17.04 10.71
CA ASN A 194 7.30 16.82 12.14
C ASN A 194 7.15 15.32 12.43
N LEU A 195 8.24 14.66 12.84
CA LEU A 195 8.26 13.22 13.12
C LEU A 195 7.48 12.85 14.40
N GLU A 196 7.12 13.82 15.25
CA GLU A 196 6.20 13.59 16.37
C GLU A 196 4.75 13.39 15.89
N ASN A 197 4.35 14.07 14.80
CA ASN A 197 3.15 13.68 14.03
C ASN A 197 3.41 12.40 13.23
N GLY A 198 4.65 12.15 12.81
CA GLY A 198 5.08 10.89 12.19
C GLY A 198 4.76 9.64 13.01
N ALA A 199 4.67 9.72 14.35
CA ALA A 199 4.20 8.60 15.18
C ALA A 199 2.68 8.39 15.07
N LYS A 200 1.88 9.47 15.04
CA LYS A 200 0.42 9.42 14.80
C LYS A 200 0.10 9.00 13.36
N ASP A 201 0.84 9.53 12.39
CA ASP A 201 0.69 9.28 10.96
C ASP A 201 1.09 7.85 10.57
N ASN A 202 1.91 7.18 11.38
CA ASN A 202 2.23 5.75 11.19
C ASN A 202 1.33 4.78 11.96
N THR A 203 0.44 5.27 12.83
CA THR A 203 -0.49 4.36 13.52
C THR A 203 -1.42 3.67 12.52
N LEU A 204 -1.75 2.42 12.80
CA LEU A 204 -2.73 1.69 12.00
C LEU A 204 -4.07 2.44 11.95
N ALA A 205 -4.50 3.02 13.08
CA ALA A 205 -5.74 3.79 13.16
C ALA A 205 -5.77 4.97 12.17
N TYR A 206 -4.67 5.71 12.05
CA TYR A 206 -4.56 6.81 11.09
C TYR A 206 -4.54 6.32 9.64
N LYS A 207 -3.68 5.34 9.32
CA LYS A 207 -3.60 4.74 7.97
C LYS A 207 -4.95 4.20 7.51
N LYS A 208 -5.66 3.51 8.41
CA LYS A 208 -7.01 3.01 8.19
C LYS A 208 -7.98 4.15 7.88
N LYS A 209 -7.98 5.23 8.67
CA LYS A 209 -8.84 6.40 8.43
C LYS A 209 -8.59 7.01 7.05
N VAL A 210 -7.33 7.34 6.74
CA VAL A 210 -6.92 7.95 5.46
C VAL A 210 -7.33 7.05 4.29
N PHE A 211 -7.09 5.74 4.39
CA PHE A 211 -7.46 4.80 3.36
C PHE A 211 -8.97 4.72 3.14
N LEU A 212 -9.76 4.58 4.23
CA LEU A 212 -11.22 4.50 4.17
C LEU A 212 -11.85 5.76 3.60
N ASP A 213 -11.35 6.95 3.98
CA ASP A 213 -11.84 8.23 3.47
C ASP A 213 -11.58 8.36 1.97
N ARG A 214 -10.39 7.93 1.50
CA ARG A 214 -10.03 7.93 0.08
C ARG A 214 -10.95 7.05 -0.77
N ILE A 215 -11.31 5.88 -0.26
CA ILE A 215 -12.19 4.94 -0.96
C ILE A 215 -13.67 5.14 -0.64
N ARG A 216 -14.06 6.05 0.24
CA ARG A 216 -15.47 6.33 0.54
C ARG A 216 -16.20 6.79 -0.73
N SER A 217 -17.41 6.27 -0.94
CA SER A 217 -18.26 6.74 -2.04
C SER A 217 -18.68 8.19 -1.78
N LYS A 218 -18.51 9.05 -2.79
CA LYS A 218 -18.99 10.45 -2.76
C LYS A 218 -20.42 10.58 -3.31
N ASN A 219 -20.97 9.51 -3.87
CA ASN A 219 -22.32 9.50 -4.43
C ASN A 219 -23.30 9.03 -3.35
N SER A 220 -24.15 9.95 -2.88
CA SER A 220 -25.20 9.68 -1.88
C SER A 220 -26.21 8.63 -2.32
N ASN A 221 -26.39 8.43 -3.64
CA ASN A 221 -27.30 7.44 -4.21
C ASN A 221 -26.60 6.10 -4.49
N SER A 222 -25.31 5.95 -4.15
CA SER A 222 -24.61 4.68 -4.34
C SER A 222 -25.03 3.67 -3.29
N GLN A 223 -25.39 2.46 -3.72
CA GLN A 223 -25.62 1.33 -2.81
C GLN A 223 -24.33 0.89 -2.08
N ASN A 224 -23.14 1.22 -2.63
CA ASN A 224 -21.87 0.83 -2.05
C ASN A 224 -21.31 1.96 -1.16
N LYS A 225 -21.04 1.65 0.12
CA LYS A 225 -20.38 2.57 1.06
C LYS A 225 -18.97 2.95 0.60
N TYR A 226 -18.24 1.99 0.03
CA TYR A 226 -16.86 2.16 -0.44
C TYR A 226 -16.74 1.84 -1.94
N LYS A 227 -15.83 2.53 -2.62
CA LYS A 227 -15.41 2.27 -3.99
C LYS A 227 -14.66 0.93 -4.05
N ARG A 228 -14.77 0.25 -5.18
CA ARG A 228 -14.04 -0.99 -5.46
C ARG A 228 -12.53 -0.74 -5.44
N VAL A 229 -11.79 -1.59 -4.73
CA VAL A 229 -10.32 -1.55 -4.66
C VAL A 229 -9.74 -2.73 -5.45
N VAL A 230 -8.97 -2.44 -6.50
CA VAL A 230 -8.39 -3.44 -7.40
C VAL A 230 -6.87 -3.34 -7.39
N LEU A 231 -6.24 -4.09 -6.50
CA LEU A 231 -4.77 -4.10 -6.32
C LEU A 231 -4.12 -5.42 -6.76
N SER A 232 -4.89 -6.51 -6.84
CA SER A 232 -4.35 -7.82 -7.19
C SER A 232 -3.92 -7.90 -8.67
N PRO A 233 -2.74 -8.45 -8.98
CA PRO A 233 -2.26 -8.67 -10.34
C PRO A 233 -3.01 -9.80 -11.08
N ILE A 234 -3.80 -10.59 -10.37
CA ILE A 234 -4.63 -11.65 -10.95
C ILE A 234 -6.12 -11.34 -10.75
N ARG A 235 -6.90 -11.70 -11.77
CA ARG A 235 -8.36 -11.81 -11.59
C ARG A 235 -8.59 -13.13 -10.86
N TYR A 236 -9.34 -13.16 -9.76
CA TYR A 236 -9.61 -14.40 -9.02
C TYR A 236 -11.11 -14.54 -8.72
N ALA A 237 -11.63 -15.77 -8.80
CA ALA A 237 -13.03 -16.04 -8.51
C ALA A 237 -13.31 -15.75 -7.03
N GLY A 238 -14.46 -15.13 -6.71
CA GLY A 238 -14.76 -14.70 -5.35
C GLY A 238 -13.96 -13.49 -4.86
N GLY A 239 -13.15 -12.84 -5.71
CA GLY A 239 -12.28 -11.71 -5.33
C GLY A 239 -13.03 -10.55 -4.64
N LYS A 240 -12.76 -10.36 -3.35
CA LYS A 240 -13.43 -9.43 -2.42
C LYS A 240 -13.06 -7.96 -2.57
N SER A 241 -12.75 -7.53 -3.80
CA SER A 241 -12.42 -6.14 -4.14
C SER A 241 -13.47 -5.09 -3.73
N LEU A 242 -14.74 -5.47 -3.58
CA LEU A 242 -15.82 -4.61 -3.07
C LEU A 242 -15.92 -4.61 -1.53
N ALA A 243 -15.46 -5.67 -0.87
CA ALA A 243 -15.52 -5.81 0.58
C ALA A 243 -14.34 -5.16 1.31
N VAL A 244 -13.28 -4.74 0.59
CA VAL A 244 -12.05 -4.16 1.17
C VAL A 244 -12.35 -3.09 2.21
N GLY A 245 -13.17 -2.08 1.90
CA GLY A 245 -13.48 -1.01 2.86
C GLY A 245 -14.27 -1.50 4.07
N HIS A 246 -15.19 -2.46 3.88
CA HIS A 246 -15.99 -3.02 4.96
C HIS A 246 -15.14 -3.85 5.94
N VAL A 247 -14.20 -4.64 5.41
CA VAL A 247 -13.28 -5.44 6.25
C VAL A 247 -12.27 -4.56 6.95
N VAL A 248 -11.67 -3.59 6.24
CA VAL A 248 -10.69 -2.66 6.84
C VAL A 248 -11.33 -1.85 7.97
N GLU A 249 -12.59 -1.44 7.83
CA GLU A 249 -13.35 -0.75 8.88
C GLU A 249 -13.47 -1.55 10.19
N LEU A 250 -13.43 -2.89 10.14
CA LEU A 250 -13.55 -3.76 11.31
C LEU A 250 -12.22 -4.08 11.97
N LEU A 251 -11.08 -3.79 11.33
CA LEU A 251 -9.76 -4.12 11.88
C LEU A 251 -9.52 -3.42 13.23
N PRO A 252 -9.04 -4.13 14.27
CA PRO A 252 -8.63 -3.50 15.53
C PRO A 252 -7.48 -2.50 15.32
N GLY A 253 -7.38 -1.48 16.17
CA GLY A 253 -6.41 -0.39 15.99
C GLY A 253 -4.96 -0.73 16.38
N ASN A 254 -4.75 -1.85 17.08
CA ASN A 254 -3.48 -2.23 17.70
C ASN A 254 -2.81 -3.47 17.09
N ILE A 255 -3.37 -4.03 16.01
CA ILE A 255 -2.76 -5.17 15.32
C ILE A 255 -1.56 -4.70 14.50
N THR A 256 -0.54 -5.55 14.39
CA THR A 256 0.63 -5.33 13.52
C THR A 256 0.74 -6.36 12.42
N ARG A 257 0.00 -7.48 12.56
CA ARG A 257 0.02 -8.63 11.68
C ARG A 257 -1.38 -9.17 11.43
N ILE A 258 -1.59 -9.68 10.21
CA ILE A 258 -2.77 -10.45 9.80
C ILE A 258 -2.32 -11.81 9.30
N VAL A 259 -3.08 -12.85 9.65
CA VAL A 259 -2.98 -14.17 9.06
C VAL A 259 -4.24 -14.45 8.23
N SER A 260 -4.09 -14.83 6.96
CA SER A 260 -5.19 -15.21 6.08
C SER A 260 -5.10 -16.68 5.72
N PRO A 261 -5.93 -17.58 6.31
CA PRO A 261 -5.91 -19.01 5.98
C PRO A 261 -6.42 -19.34 4.57
N PHE A 262 -7.02 -18.37 3.86
CA PHE A 262 -7.67 -18.56 2.56
C PHE A 262 -7.31 -17.41 1.61
N PHE A 263 -6.06 -17.35 1.19
CA PHE A 263 -5.50 -16.20 0.49
C PHE A 263 -6.14 -15.96 -0.89
N GLY A 264 -6.30 -17.03 -1.69
CA GLY A 264 -6.87 -16.94 -3.03
C GLY A 264 -6.21 -15.85 -3.89
N GLY A 265 -7.03 -14.87 -4.28
CA GLY A 265 -6.59 -13.71 -5.07
C GLY A 265 -6.01 -12.53 -4.26
N GLY A 266 -6.04 -12.59 -2.92
CA GLY A 266 -5.40 -11.62 -2.04
C GLY A 266 -5.99 -10.20 -2.04
N SER A 267 -7.26 -10.00 -2.41
CA SER A 267 -7.80 -8.64 -2.62
C SER A 267 -7.77 -7.77 -1.36
N ILE A 268 -8.08 -8.35 -0.20
CA ILE A 268 -8.13 -7.63 1.08
C ILE A 268 -6.75 -7.62 1.72
N GLU A 269 -6.06 -8.75 1.66
CA GLU A 269 -4.71 -8.98 2.14
C GLU A 269 -3.71 -8.00 1.54
N ILE A 270 -3.72 -7.85 0.22
CA ILE A 270 -2.85 -6.90 -0.47
C ILE A 270 -3.18 -5.47 -0.06
N ALA A 271 -4.46 -5.12 0.13
CA ALA A 271 -4.84 -3.79 0.61
C ALA A 271 -4.33 -3.54 2.04
N MET A 272 -4.47 -4.52 2.94
CA MET A 272 -3.96 -4.42 4.32
C MET A 272 -2.44 -4.26 4.36
N SER A 273 -1.71 -5.03 3.56
CA SER A 273 -0.24 -4.92 3.50
C SER A 273 0.21 -3.61 2.86
N LYS A 274 -0.33 -3.29 1.68
CA LYS A 274 0.13 -2.16 0.86
C LYS A 274 -0.31 -0.80 1.41
N GLU A 275 -1.55 -0.69 1.88
CA GLU A 275 -2.14 0.59 2.26
C GLU A 275 -2.05 0.86 3.76
N LEU A 276 -2.05 -0.20 4.59
CA LEU A 276 -1.97 -0.07 6.05
C LEU A 276 -0.58 -0.41 6.59
N GLY A 277 0.29 -1.03 5.79
CA GLY A 277 1.64 -1.42 6.21
C GLY A 277 1.65 -2.57 7.21
N LEU A 278 0.59 -3.38 7.25
CA LEU A 278 0.50 -4.56 8.10
C LEU A 278 1.42 -5.67 7.56
N GLU A 279 2.02 -6.46 8.46
CA GLU A 279 2.56 -7.75 8.06
C GLU A 279 1.40 -8.68 7.70
N VAL A 280 1.40 -9.25 6.50
CA VAL A 280 0.36 -10.18 6.06
C VAL A 280 0.98 -11.52 5.71
N ILE A 281 0.46 -12.56 6.35
CA ILE A 281 0.82 -13.94 6.07
C ILE A 281 -0.39 -14.63 5.46
N GLY A 282 -0.35 -14.85 4.16
CA GLY A 282 -1.36 -15.59 3.41
C GLY A 282 -1.08 -17.09 3.36
N TYR A 283 -2.13 -17.87 3.39
CA TYR A 283 -2.09 -19.33 3.19
C TYR A 283 -3.17 -19.74 2.20
N ASP A 284 -2.86 -20.73 1.37
CA ASP A 284 -3.86 -21.38 0.52
C ASP A 284 -3.49 -22.86 0.36
N ILE A 285 -4.50 -23.70 0.11
CA ILE A 285 -4.29 -25.13 -0.14
C ILE A 285 -3.89 -25.39 -1.61
N PHE A 286 -4.11 -24.41 -2.50
CA PHE A 286 -3.80 -24.55 -3.91
C PHE A 286 -2.31 -24.30 -4.19
N ASP A 287 -1.54 -25.38 -4.21
CA ASP A 287 -0.09 -25.39 -4.46
C ASP A 287 0.37 -24.61 -5.71
N ILE A 288 -0.32 -24.73 -6.85
CA ILE A 288 0.03 -23.99 -8.08
C ILE A 288 -0.12 -22.48 -7.88
N LEU A 289 -1.17 -22.06 -7.18
CA LEU A 289 -1.43 -20.65 -6.85
C LEU A 289 -0.40 -20.12 -5.84
N CYS A 290 -0.10 -20.88 -4.79
CA CYS A 290 0.94 -20.53 -3.82
C CYS A 290 2.32 -20.40 -4.48
N ASN A 291 2.65 -21.31 -5.39
CA ASN A 291 3.87 -21.23 -6.20
C ASN A 291 3.90 -19.93 -7.03
N TYR A 292 2.79 -19.57 -7.69
CA TYR A 292 2.68 -18.29 -8.39
C TYR A 292 2.93 -17.10 -7.45
N TRP A 293 2.26 -17.04 -6.30
CA TRP A 293 2.40 -15.93 -5.37
C TRP A 293 3.82 -15.76 -4.87
N LYS A 294 4.53 -16.87 -4.61
CA LYS A 294 5.95 -16.82 -4.25
C LYS A 294 6.78 -16.07 -5.30
N PHE A 295 6.63 -16.39 -6.59
CA PHE A 295 7.34 -15.68 -7.65
C PHE A 295 6.83 -14.26 -7.86
N GLN A 296 5.52 -14.02 -7.74
CA GLN A 296 4.94 -12.70 -7.90
C GLN A 296 5.43 -11.71 -6.83
N ILE A 297 5.64 -12.18 -5.59
CA ILE A 297 6.08 -11.38 -4.45
C ILE A 297 7.61 -11.24 -4.45
N GLU A 298 8.34 -12.35 -4.59
CA GLU A 298 9.81 -12.34 -4.41
C GLU A 298 10.58 -12.01 -5.69
N LYS A 299 10.00 -12.28 -6.87
CA LYS A 299 10.73 -12.33 -8.16
C LYS A 299 9.87 -11.84 -9.33
N SER A 300 9.09 -10.77 -9.13
CA SER A 300 8.18 -10.19 -10.14
C SER A 300 8.88 -9.87 -11.47
N ASP A 301 10.10 -9.32 -11.42
CA ASP A 301 10.93 -9.03 -12.61
C ASP A 301 11.26 -10.29 -13.43
N LEU A 302 11.54 -11.40 -12.76
CA LEU A 302 11.83 -12.67 -13.42
C LEU A 302 10.57 -13.23 -14.08
N LEU A 303 9.44 -13.14 -13.39
CA LEU A 303 8.13 -13.54 -13.92
C LEU A 303 7.77 -12.72 -15.16
N TYR A 304 7.96 -11.40 -15.11
CA TYR A 304 7.77 -10.49 -16.24
C TYR A 304 8.63 -10.85 -17.45
N LYS A 305 9.94 -11.08 -17.25
CA LYS A 305 10.87 -11.45 -18.33
C LYS A 305 10.39 -12.70 -19.07
N LYS A 306 9.94 -13.72 -18.34
CA LYS A 306 9.45 -14.97 -18.92
C LYS A 306 8.08 -14.83 -19.58
N LEU A 307 7.16 -14.05 -19.01
CA LEU A 307 5.88 -13.77 -19.66
C LEU A 307 6.05 -13.00 -20.98
N LYS A 308 7.05 -12.11 -21.06
CA LYS A 308 7.35 -11.34 -22.28
C LYS A 308 7.78 -12.23 -23.46
N GLU A 309 8.31 -13.42 -23.19
CA GLU A 309 8.69 -14.42 -24.21
C GLU A 309 7.46 -15.09 -24.86
N LEU A 310 6.29 -15.04 -24.23
CA LEU A 310 5.05 -15.66 -24.71
C LEU A 310 4.21 -14.71 -25.56
N LYS A 311 3.64 -15.22 -26.66
CA LYS A 311 2.69 -14.48 -27.50
C LYS A 311 1.24 -14.73 -27.04
N PRO A 312 0.43 -13.69 -26.78
CA PRO A 312 -0.95 -13.83 -26.32
C PRO A 312 -1.91 -14.27 -27.45
N ASN A 313 -1.75 -15.49 -27.95
CA ASN A 313 -2.58 -16.05 -29.02
C ASN A 313 -3.22 -17.39 -28.61
N LYS A 314 -4.24 -17.81 -29.38
CA LYS A 314 -5.04 -19.01 -29.09
C LYS A 314 -4.18 -20.27 -29.06
N THR A 315 -3.22 -20.41 -29.98
CA THR A 315 -2.34 -21.58 -30.08
C THR A 315 -1.45 -21.72 -28.83
N THR A 316 -0.81 -20.64 -28.41
CA THR A 316 0.05 -20.61 -27.21
C THR A 316 -0.78 -20.87 -25.96
N PHE A 317 -1.96 -20.25 -25.86
CA PHE A 317 -2.90 -20.48 -24.77
C PHE A 317 -3.32 -21.94 -24.66
N GLU A 318 -3.74 -22.56 -25.77
CA GLU A 318 -4.23 -23.94 -25.76
C GLU A 318 -3.11 -24.92 -25.42
N LYS A 319 -1.90 -24.70 -25.96
CA LYS A 319 -0.73 -25.51 -25.60
C LYS A 319 -0.44 -25.45 -24.10
N ILE A 320 -0.38 -24.25 -23.52
CA ILE A 320 -0.14 -24.06 -22.09
C ILE A 320 -1.27 -24.67 -21.26
N ARG A 321 -2.53 -24.52 -21.69
CA ARG A 321 -3.70 -25.09 -21.00
C ARG A 321 -3.62 -26.61 -20.91
N LEU A 322 -3.23 -27.29 -21.98
CA LEU A 322 -3.07 -28.75 -21.99
C LEU A 322 -1.94 -29.22 -21.07
N ILE A 323 -0.80 -28.51 -21.08
CA ILE A 323 0.32 -28.80 -20.18
C ILE A 323 -0.11 -28.63 -18.71
N LEU A 324 -0.79 -27.53 -18.38
CA LEU A 324 -1.33 -27.30 -17.03
C LEU A 324 -2.33 -28.38 -16.61
N ASN A 325 -3.13 -28.89 -17.55
CA ASN A 325 -4.04 -30.00 -17.28
C ASN A 325 -3.29 -31.31 -16.97
N ASP A 326 -2.16 -31.57 -17.63
CA ASP A 326 -1.33 -32.73 -17.31
C ASP A 326 -0.62 -32.56 -15.96
N VAL A 327 -0.17 -31.35 -15.62
CA VAL A 327 0.35 -31.04 -14.28
C VAL A 327 -0.73 -31.26 -13.22
N TRP A 328 -1.93 -30.74 -13.45
CA TRP A 328 -3.08 -30.88 -12.56
C TRP A 328 -3.46 -32.36 -12.33
N LYS A 329 -3.45 -33.16 -13.40
CA LYS A 329 -3.68 -34.61 -13.34
C LYS A 329 -2.47 -35.40 -12.85
N LYS A 330 -1.40 -34.73 -12.37
CA LYS A 330 -0.15 -35.32 -11.89
C LYS A 330 0.53 -36.24 -12.90
N LYS A 331 0.32 -36.01 -14.20
CA LYS A 331 0.97 -36.75 -15.30
C LYS A 331 2.35 -36.22 -15.64
N THR A 332 2.59 -34.94 -15.35
CA THR A 332 3.88 -34.28 -15.58
C THR A 332 4.16 -33.28 -14.45
N LYS A 333 5.42 -32.89 -14.32
CA LYS A 333 5.86 -31.88 -13.35
C LYS A 333 6.66 -30.82 -14.08
N LEU A 334 6.28 -29.56 -13.89
CA LEU A 334 7.04 -28.41 -14.36
C LEU A 334 7.99 -27.92 -13.27
N ASP A 335 9.07 -27.25 -13.67
CA ASP A 335 9.86 -26.49 -12.71
C ASP A 335 9.00 -25.33 -12.13
N PRO A 336 9.32 -24.88 -10.90
CA PRO A 336 8.53 -23.87 -10.20
C PRO A 336 8.31 -22.57 -10.99
N LEU A 337 9.33 -22.10 -11.72
CA LEU A 337 9.23 -20.84 -12.48
C LEU A 337 8.31 -21.01 -13.70
N THR A 338 8.50 -22.07 -14.49
CA THR A 338 7.63 -22.34 -15.65
C THR A 338 6.19 -22.55 -15.21
N LEU A 339 5.96 -23.25 -14.10
CA LEU A 339 4.63 -23.43 -13.54
C LEU A 339 3.96 -22.09 -13.19
N ALA A 340 4.68 -21.18 -12.52
CA ALA A 340 4.17 -19.84 -12.19
C ALA A 340 3.83 -19.02 -13.44
N VAL A 341 4.72 -19.02 -14.44
CA VAL A 341 4.53 -18.32 -15.73
C VAL A 341 3.31 -18.86 -16.45
N TYR A 342 3.18 -20.17 -16.57
CA TYR A 342 2.08 -20.82 -17.29
C TYR A 342 0.76 -20.61 -16.57
N PHE A 343 0.76 -20.71 -15.23
CA PHE A 343 -0.41 -20.42 -14.41
C PHE A 343 -0.92 -19.01 -14.65
N VAL A 344 -0.10 -17.97 -14.43
CA VAL A 344 -0.57 -16.58 -14.54
C VAL A 344 -0.95 -16.21 -15.98
N TYR A 345 -0.22 -16.73 -16.97
CA TYR A 345 -0.57 -16.57 -18.38
C TYR A 345 -1.94 -17.16 -18.68
N ASN A 346 -2.19 -18.43 -18.33
CA ASN A 346 -3.45 -19.09 -18.60
C ASN A 346 -4.61 -18.44 -17.81
N PHE A 347 -4.39 -18.16 -16.53
CA PHE A 347 -5.42 -17.62 -15.65
C PHE A 347 -5.89 -16.24 -16.10
N ASN A 348 -4.96 -15.31 -16.38
CA ASN A 348 -5.32 -13.96 -16.78
C ASN A 348 -5.80 -13.85 -18.24
N LEU A 349 -5.53 -14.82 -19.11
CA LEU A 349 -6.04 -14.83 -20.49
C LEU A 349 -7.35 -15.62 -20.64
N SER A 350 -7.75 -16.34 -19.60
CA SER A 350 -9.01 -17.07 -19.56
C SER A 350 -10.21 -16.12 -19.54
N TYR A 351 -11.30 -16.56 -20.15
CA TYR A 351 -12.61 -15.96 -20.01
C TYR A 351 -13.13 -16.20 -18.59
N GLY A 352 -13.51 -15.12 -17.91
CA GLY A 352 -13.76 -15.16 -16.47
C GLY A 352 -12.47 -15.36 -15.64
N PRO A 353 -12.59 -15.41 -14.31
CA PRO A 353 -11.45 -15.62 -13.42
C PRO A 353 -11.22 -17.10 -13.09
N GLY A 354 -10.95 -17.94 -14.10
CA GLY A 354 -10.86 -19.40 -13.91
C GLY A 354 -9.53 -20.01 -14.35
N PHE A 355 -9.07 -21.02 -13.60
CA PHE A 355 -7.95 -21.86 -13.99
C PHE A 355 -8.34 -22.81 -15.12
N MET A 356 -7.50 -22.92 -16.15
CA MET A 356 -7.74 -23.77 -17.32
C MET A 356 -9.08 -23.50 -18.02
N GLY A 357 -9.50 -22.24 -18.04
CA GLY A 357 -10.69 -21.78 -18.76
C GLY A 357 -10.48 -21.74 -20.28
N TRP A 358 -11.40 -21.05 -20.95
CA TRP A 358 -11.33 -20.82 -22.40
C TRP A 358 -10.67 -19.47 -22.69
N SER A 359 -9.84 -19.36 -23.73
CA SER A 359 -9.26 -18.06 -24.11
C SER A 359 -10.34 -17.06 -24.53
N SER A 360 -10.18 -15.78 -24.20
CA SER A 360 -11.02 -14.70 -24.73
C SER A 360 -10.24 -13.80 -25.68
N LYS A 361 -10.82 -13.47 -26.85
CA LYS A 361 -10.23 -12.49 -27.78
C LYS A 361 -9.89 -11.16 -27.11
N ILE A 362 -10.66 -10.75 -26.11
CA ILE A 362 -10.44 -9.51 -25.36
C ILE A 362 -9.14 -9.58 -24.53
N TYR A 363 -8.85 -10.72 -23.91
CA TYR A 363 -7.66 -10.91 -23.07
C TYR A 363 -6.42 -11.28 -23.88
N LEU A 364 -6.59 -11.85 -25.08
CA LEU A 364 -5.52 -12.13 -26.04
C LEU A 364 -5.04 -10.87 -26.79
N ASN A 365 -5.58 -9.69 -26.51
CA ASN A 365 -5.12 -8.46 -27.14
C ASN A 365 -3.70 -8.09 -26.68
N ASP A 366 -2.77 -7.86 -27.62
CA ASP A 366 -1.36 -7.55 -27.32
C ASP A 366 -1.16 -6.35 -26.40
N LYS A 367 -1.91 -5.25 -26.60
CA LYS A 367 -1.79 -4.06 -25.75
C LYS A 367 -2.24 -4.37 -24.33
N ARG A 368 -3.31 -5.15 -24.18
CA ARG A 368 -3.81 -5.57 -22.87
C ARG A 368 -2.84 -6.52 -22.17
N TYR A 369 -2.27 -7.47 -22.92
CA TYR A 369 -1.26 -8.39 -22.41
C TYR A 369 -0.02 -7.65 -21.92
N LYS A 370 0.49 -6.68 -22.70
CA LYS A 370 1.63 -5.83 -22.30
C LYS A 370 1.38 -5.12 -20.97
N ARG A 371 0.22 -4.45 -20.82
CA ARG A 371 -0.15 -3.80 -19.55
C ARG A 371 -0.25 -4.79 -18.39
N MET A 372 -0.78 -5.99 -18.64
CA MET A 372 -0.90 -7.02 -17.62
C MET A 372 0.48 -7.46 -17.11
N ILE A 373 1.44 -7.72 -18.00
CA ILE A 373 2.79 -8.14 -17.59
C ILE A 373 3.58 -6.98 -16.95
N GLU A 374 3.33 -5.73 -17.35
CA GLU A 374 3.87 -4.53 -16.68
C GLU A 374 3.33 -4.40 -15.26
N ASN A 375 2.02 -4.59 -15.05
CA ASN A 375 1.41 -4.61 -13.71
C ASN A 375 1.98 -5.73 -12.84
N ILE A 376 2.32 -6.88 -13.42
CA ILE A 376 2.99 -7.98 -12.72
C ILE A 376 4.39 -7.55 -12.28
N ARG A 377 5.15 -6.85 -13.14
CA ARG A 377 6.49 -6.33 -12.83
C ARG A 377 6.44 -5.31 -11.70
N ASP A 378 5.52 -4.34 -11.81
CA ASP A 378 5.42 -3.18 -10.91
C ASP A 378 4.64 -3.50 -9.61
N PHE A 379 4.30 -4.77 -9.39
CA PHE A 379 3.62 -5.22 -8.19
C PHE A 379 4.56 -5.22 -6.99
N ASP A 380 4.33 -4.27 -6.09
CA ASP A 380 4.92 -4.25 -4.75
C ASP A 380 3.80 -4.35 -3.70
N PRO A 381 3.69 -5.48 -2.97
CA PRO A 381 2.73 -5.66 -1.90
C PRO A 381 3.25 -5.23 -0.52
N ASN A 382 4.48 -4.74 -0.39
CA ASN A 382 5.14 -4.47 0.89
C ASN A 382 5.36 -5.74 1.72
N ASN A 383 4.90 -5.81 2.98
CA ASN A 383 5.17 -6.91 3.90
C ASN A 383 4.14 -8.04 3.78
N LEU A 384 4.15 -8.72 2.63
CA LEU A 384 3.26 -9.84 2.32
C LEU A 384 4.08 -11.10 2.01
N LYS A 385 3.68 -12.23 2.59
CA LYS A 385 4.13 -13.57 2.17
C LYS A 385 2.95 -14.52 1.98
N VAL A 386 3.13 -15.54 1.15
CA VAL A 386 2.12 -16.57 0.89
C VAL A 386 2.75 -17.97 0.98
N GLU A 387 2.12 -18.85 1.75
CA GLU A 387 2.57 -20.23 2.01
C GLU A 387 1.46 -21.24 1.65
N CYS A 388 1.83 -22.51 1.45
CA CYS A 388 0.89 -23.57 1.07
C CYS A 388 0.64 -24.51 2.25
N VAL A 389 -0.38 -24.22 3.05
CA VAL A 389 -0.71 -24.96 4.29
C VAL A 389 -2.24 -25.04 4.44
N ASP A 390 -2.73 -26.14 5.02
CA ASP A 390 -4.15 -26.30 5.31
C ASP A 390 -4.62 -25.36 6.43
N PHE A 391 -5.83 -24.82 6.28
CA PHE A 391 -6.36 -23.83 7.21
C PHE A 391 -6.48 -24.35 8.65
N GLN A 392 -6.69 -25.66 8.85
CA GLN A 392 -6.81 -26.26 10.18
C GLN A 392 -5.48 -26.18 10.92
N GLU A 393 -4.35 -26.34 10.22
CA GLU A 393 -3.01 -26.18 10.79
C GLU A 393 -2.68 -24.70 11.00
N VAL A 394 -3.01 -23.85 10.01
CA VAL A 394 -2.77 -22.40 10.09
C VAL A 394 -3.44 -21.81 11.34
N ILE A 395 -4.74 -22.05 11.54
CA ILE A 395 -5.45 -21.46 12.68
C ILE A 395 -4.89 -21.96 14.01
N LYS A 396 -4.50 -23.24 14.10
CA LYS A 396 -3.88 -23.80 15.31
C LYS A 396 -2.50 -23.21 15.60
N ASN A 397 -1.70 -22.96 14.57
CA ASN A 397 -0.35 -22.43 14.70
C ASN A 397 -0.30 -20.91 14.95
N HIS A 398 -1.42 -20.23 14.72
CA HIS A 398 -1.56 -18.78 14.87
C HIS A 398 -2.63 -18.40 15.92
N PRO A 399 -2.61 -18.92 17.16
CA PRO A 399 -3.74 -18.84 18.10
C PRO A 399 -4.07 -17.41 18.59
N ASN A 400 -3.12 -16.48 18.47
CA ASN A 400 -3.24 -15.10 18.97
C ASN A 400 -3.19 -14.06 17.84
N ASP A 401 -2.92 -14.46 16.60
CA ASP A 401 -2.91 -13.52 15.47
C ASP A 401 -4.34 -13.18 15.04
N PHE A 402 -4.55 -11.95 14.56
CA PHE A 402 -5.84 -11.58 14.00
C PHE A 402 -6.02 -12.21 12.62
N LEU A 403 -7.16 -12.87 12.42
CA LEU A 403 -7.43 -13.61 11.19
C LEU A 403 -8.31 -12.82 10.21
N TYR A 404 -8.00 -12.93 8.92
CA TYR A 404 -8.98 -12.67 7.86
C TYR A 404 -9.30 -13.99 7.15
N CYS A 405 -10.57 -14.37 7.10
CA CYS A 405 -11.01 -15.63 6.52
C CYS A 405 -11.96 -15.40 5.34
N ASP A 406 -11.64 -15.95 4.17
CA ASP A 406 -12.53 -16.02 3.00
C ASP A 406 -12.62 -17.46 2.45
N PRO A 407 -13.13 -18.40 3.26
CA PRO A 407 -13.23 -19.82 2.89
C PRO A 407 -14.20 -20.07 1.72
N PRO A 408 -14.18 -21.29 1.15
CA PRO A 408 -15.24 -21.77 0.28
C PRO A 408 -16.62 -21.64 0.93
N TYR A 409 -17.55 -21.03 0.21
CA TYR A 409 -18.95 -20.88 0.59
C TYR A 409 -19.69 -22.20 0.74
N TYR A 410 -20.65 -22.21 1.66
CA TYR A 410 -21.47 -23.35 1.99
C TYR A 410 -22.54 -23.58 0.93
N ILE A 411 -22.68 -24.81 0.44
CA ILE A 411 -23.63 -25.22 -0.60
C ILE A 411 -24.70 -26.20 -0.06
N GLY A 412 -25.07 -26.06 1.21
CA GLY A 412 -26.16 -26.84 1.81
C GLY A 412 -27.56 -26.50 1.26
N LYS A 413 -28.57 -27.17 1.80
CA LYS A 413 -29.97 -27.12 1.31
C LYS A 413 -30.59 -25.72 1.36
N ASP A 414 -30.17 -24.90 2.31
CA ASP A 414 -30.64 -23.53 2.56
C ASP A 414 -29.74 -22.45 1.93
N SER A 415 -28.70 -22.85 1.19
CA SER A 415 -27.84 -21.93 0.46
C SER A 415 -28.47 -21.54 -0.87
N LYS A 416 -28.57 -20.23 -1.12
CA LYS A 416 -28.98 -19.67 -2.41
C LYS A 416 -27.86 -19.69 -3.46
N MET A 417 -26.66 -20.17 -3.11
CA MET A 417 -25.53 -20.28 -4.03
C MET A 417 -25.80 -21.34 -5.10
N PHE A 418 -25.62 -20.97 -6.37
CA PHE A 418 -25.88 -21.87 -7.50
C PHE A 418 -24.80 -22.96 -7.57
N LYS A 419 -25.19 -24.23 -7.40
CA LYS A 419 -24.32 -25.42 -7.49
C LYS A 419 -23.51 -25.54 -8.80
N GLY A 420 -23.92 -24.84 -9.86
CA GLY A 420 -23.30 -24.89 -11.19
C GLY A 420 -22.19 -23.86 -11.46
N ILE A 421 -22.07 -22.81 -10.64
CA ILE A 421 -21.08 -21.72 -10.83
C ILE A 421 -19.84 -21.93 -9.94
N TYR A 422 -20.02 -22.68 -8.85
CA TYR A 422 -18.99 -23.02 -7.89
C TYR A 422 -19.03 -24.51 -7.60
N PRO A 423 -17.93 -25.27 -7.80
CA PRO A 423 -16.59 -24.80 -8.17
C PRO A 423 -16.48 -24.45 -9.67
N MET A 424 -15.66 -23.45 -9.99
CA MET A 424 -15.05 -23.42 -11.33
C MET A 424 -14.32 -24.75 -11.50
N ARG A 425 -14.61 -25.47 -12.60
CA ARG A 425 -14.34 -26.91 -12.80
C ARG A 425 -12.88 -27.39 -12.61
N ASN A 426 -11.94 -26.54 -12.22
CA ASN A 426 -10.51 -26.80 -12.21
C ASN A 426 -9.74 -26.21 -11.00
N ILE A 427 -10.37 -25.71 -9.94
CA ILE A 427 -9.62 -25.22 -8.75
C ILE A 427 -9.76 -26.26 -7.61
N PRO A 428 -8.68 -26.67 -6.91
CA PRO A 428 -8.75 -27.62 -5.77
C PRO A 428 -9.61 -27.14 -4.62
N VAL A 429 -9.84 -25.83 -4.57
CA VAL A 429 -10.74 -25.16 -3.63
C VAL A 429 -12.17 -25.49 -4.03
N HIS A 430 -12.60 -26.69 -3.65
CA HIS A 430 -13.95 -27.18 -3.85
C HIS A 430 -14.80 -26.78 -2.67
N HIS A 431 -15.95 -26.16 -2.97
CA HIS A 431 -16.99 -25.91 -1.98
C HIS A 431 -17.65 -27.21 -1.48
N ASN A 432 -17.61 -28.26 -2.30
CA ASN A 432 -18.10 -29.58 -1.92
C ASN A 432 -17.03 -30.29 -1.09
N GLY A 433 -17.38 -30.69 0.13
CA GLY A 433 -16.49 -31.39 1.05
C GLY A 433 -15.55 -30.47 1.84
N PHE A 434 -15.69 -29.15 1.73
CA PHE A 434 -15.00 -28.23 2.63
C PHE A 434 -15.51 -28.44 4.06
N PRO A 435 -14.63 -28.61 5.07
CA PRO A 435 -15.04 -28.93 6.44
C PRO A 435 -15.51 -27.67 7.20
N HIS A 436 -16.72 -27.21 6.88
CA HIS A 436 -17.32 -25.98 7.43
C HIS A 436 -17.44 -25.98 8.96
N GLU A 437 -17.82 -27.11 9.54
CA GLU A 437 -17.96 -27.31 10.98
C GLU A 437 -16.60 -27.22 11.67
N ALA A 438 -15.54 -27.77 11.06
CA ALA A 438 -14.19 -27.66 11.60
C ALA A 438 -13.70 -26.21 11.61
N LEU A 439 -13.97 -25.44 10.54
CA LEU A 439 -13.68 -24.00 10.52
C LEU A 439 -14.45 -23.25 11.60
N ARG A 440 -15.75 -23.53 11.74
CA ARG A 440 -16.59 -22.94 12.80
C ARG A 440 -15.99 -23.20 14.18
N ASP A 441 -15.65 -24.44 14.48
CA ASP A 441 -15.16 -24.84 15.80
C ASP A 441 -13.78 -24.24 16.09
N LEU A 442 -12.91 -24.16 15.08
CA LEU A 442 -11.61 -23.47 15.21
C LEU A 442 -11.79 -21.96 15.47
N LEU A 443 -12.66 -21.27 14.72
CA LEU A 443 -12.89 -19.84 14.88
C LEU A 443 -13.57 -19.51 16.22
N LYS A 444 -14.50 -20.34 16.71
CA LYS A 444 -15.15 -20.14 18.02
C LYS A 444 -14.15 -20.17 19.18
N ASN A 445 -13.12 -20.99 19.05
CA ASN A 445 -12.06 -21.16 20.04
C ASN A 445 -10.86 -20.22 19.83
N HIS A 446 -10.82 -19.47 18.72
CA HIS A 446 -9.71 -18.58 18.38
C HIS A 446 -9.66 -17.34 19.28
N LYS A 447 -8.47 -16.98 19.78
CA LYS A 447 -8.30 -15.86 20.73
C LYS A 447 -7.91 -14.56 20.04
N GLY A 448 -7.15 -14.62 18.96
CA GLY A 448 -6.65 -13.44 18.25
C GLY A 448 -7.70 -12.58 17.54
N GLY A 449 -8.97 -13.00 17.53
CA GLY A 449 -10.04 -12.33 16.79
C GLY A 449 -10.01 -12.63 15.29
N PHE A 450 -11.10 -12.33 14.60
CA PHE A 450 -11.22 -12.58 13.17
C PHE A 450 -12.24 -11.68 12.47
N VAL A 451 -12.04 -11.49 11.17
CA VAL A 451 -13.09 -11.13 10.21
C VAL A 451 -13.29 -12.30 9.26
N LEU A 452 -14.54 -12.77 9.12
CA LEU A 452 -14.93 -13.85 8.23
C LEU A 452 -15.88 -13.30 7.16
N SER A 453 -15.45 -13.36 5.89
CA SER A 453 -16.31 -13.13 4.72
C SER A 453 -16.95 -14.46 4.31
N TYR A 454 -18.28 -14.49 4.18
CA TYR A 454 -18.99 -15.73 3.87
C TYR A 454 -20.28 -15.54 3.06
N ASN A 455 -20.91 -16.62 2.61
CA ASN A 455 -22.24 -16.53 2.01
C ASN A 455 -23.34 -16.39 3.07
N ASN A 456 -24.29 -15.50 2.82
CA ASN A 456 -25.43 -15.27 3.70
C ASN A 456 -26.49 -16.36 3.53
N CYS A 457 -26.55 -17.31 4.46
CA CYS A 457 -27.64 -18.29 4.57
C CYS A 457 -27.99 -18.59 6.04
N PRO A 458 -29.18 -19.16 6.34
CA PRO A 458 -29.59 -19.50 7.70
C PRO A 458 -28.56 -20.31 8.50
N THR A 459 -27.99 -21.37 7.92
CA THR A 459 -26.98 -22.22 8.58
C THR A 459 -25.79 -21.42 9.08
N ILE A 460 -25.29 -20.49 8.27
CA ILE A 460 -24.11 -19.68 8.62
C ILE A 460 -24.44 -18.63 9.66
N ARG A 461 -25.59 -17.98 9.53
CA ARG A 461 -26.06 -17.04 10.55
C ARG A 461 -26.19 -17.73 11.91
N GLU A 462 -26.66 -18.98 11.93
CA GLU A 462 -26.77 -19.79 13.14
C GLU A 462 -25.40 -20.25 13.67
N TYR A 463 -24.49 -20.69 12.78
CA TYR A 463 -23.14 -21.14 13.18
C TYR A 463 -22.36 -20.06 13.92
N TYR A 464 -22.57 -18.80 13.57
CA TYR A 464 -21.83 -17.64 14.08
C TYR A 464 -22.74 -16.61 14.78
N LYS A 465 -23.87 -17.04 15.35
CA LYS A 465 -24.88 -16.16 15.96
C LYS A 465 -24.37 -15.36 17.15
N GLU A 466 -23.33 -15.84 17.82
CA GLU A 466 -22.71 -15.16 18.96
C GLU A 466 -21.78 -14.01 18.57
N PHE A 467 -21.47 -13.86 17.26
CA PHE A 467 -20.55 -12.84 16.75
C PHE A 467 -21.31 -11.71 16.06
N GLN A 468 -20.64 -10.57 15.87
CA GLN A 468 -21.24 -9.44 15.17
C GLN A 468 -21.39 -9.77 13.68
N GLN A 469 -22.58 -9.56 13.13
CA GLN A 469 -22.92 -9.89 11.74
C GLN A 469 -23.29 -8.62 10.97
N PHE A 470 -22.65 -8.43 9.81
CA PHE A 470 -22.90 -7.33 8.90
C PHE A 470 -23.37 -7.87 7.55
N PHE A 471 -24.38 -7.22 6.97
CA PHE A 471 -25.03 -7.66 5.73
C PHE A 471 -24.84 -6.60 4.63
N PRO A 472 -23.66 -6.53 4.03
CA PRO A 472 -23.39 -5.51 3.04
C PRO A 472 -24.19 -5.74 1.75
N SER A 473 -24.76 -4.67 1.21
CA SER A 473 -25.42 -4.66 -0.10
C SER A 473 -24.47 -4.13 -1.18
N TRP A 474 -23.99 -5.00 -2.07
CA TRP A 474 -23.22 -4.59 -3.24
C TRP A 474 -23.55 -5.44 -4.48
N GLN A 475 -23.40 -4.83 -5.65
CA GLN A 475 -23.64 -5.51 -6.93
C GLN A 475 -22.32 -5.96 -7.56
N TYR A 476 -22.10 -7.28 -7.65
CA TYR A 476 -21.01 -7.80 -8.49
C TYR A 476 -21.43 -7.81 -9.96
N THR A 477 -20.59 -7.23 -10.82
CA THR A 477 -20.84 -7.13 -12.28
C THR A 477 -20.98 -8.49 -12.97
N MET A 478 -20.43 -9.57 -12.39
CA MET A 478 -20.63 -10.94 -12.91
C MET A 478 -22.09 -11.41 -12.85
N GLY A 479 -22.96 -10.74 -12.07
CA GLY A 479 -24.41 -11.00 -12.04
C GLY A 479 -25.22 -10.15 -13.03
N GLN A 480 -24.69 -9.03 -13.56
CA GLN A 480 -25.41 -8.23 -14.55
C GLN A 480 -25.46 -8.89 -15.94
N GLY A 481 -24.56 -9.85 -16.20
CA GLY A 481 -24.58 -10.70 -17.40
C GLY A 481 -25.51 -11.91 -17.31
N GLU A 482 -26.12 -12.19 -16.14
CA GLU A 482 -27.08 -13.28 -15.94
C GLU A 482 -28.52 -12.90 -16.33
N THR A 483 -28.69 -12.07 -17.37
CA THR A 483 -29.95 -12.03 -18.13
C THR A 483 -30.21 -13.32 -18.93
N ARG A 484 -29.33 -14.33 -18.81
CA ARG A 484 -29.32 -15.59 -19.58
C ARG A 484 -29.97 -16.81 -18.89
N ILE A 485 -30.68 -16.66 -17.77
CA ILE A 485 -31.49 -17.76 -17.22
C ILE A 485 -32.98 -17.40 -17.35
N GLY A 486 -33.69 -18.19 -18.17
CA GLY A 486 -34.92 -17.85 -18.86
C GLY A 486 -36.21 -17.69 -18.05
N LEU A 487 -36.17 -17.54 -16.72
CA LEU A 487 -37.37 -17.27 -15.91
C LEU A 487 -37.69 -15.76 -15.81
N ASN A 488 -36.69 -14.91 -15.55
CA ASN A 488 -36.93 -13.47 -15.37
C ASN A 488 -37.33 -12.75 -16.67
N ARG A 489 -36.86 -13.27 -17.83
CA ARG A 489 -37.30 -12.83 -19.16
C ARG A 489 -38.73 -13.26 -19.50
N LYS A 490 -39.15 -14.46 -19.05
CA LYS A 490 -40.53 -14.95 -19.21
C LYS A 490 -41.54 -14.11 -18.42
N ASN A 491 -41.12 -13.55 -17.28
CA ASN A 491 -41.98 -12.79 -16.38
C ASN A 491 -41.95 -11.27 -16.62
N GLY A 492 -41.30 -10.78 -17.69
CA GLY A 492 -41.29 -9.34 -18.02
C GLY A 492 -40.54 -8.42 -17.05
N ASN A 493 -39.84 -8.98 -16.05
CA ASN A 493 -39.16 -8.19 -15.02
C ASN A 493 -37.76 -7.76 -15.48
N GLY A 494 -37.67 -6.56 -16.08
CA GLY A 494 -36.42 -5.92 -16.51
C GLY A 494 -35.52 -5.36 -15.40
N ASN A 495 -36.02 -5.28 -14.15
CA ASN A 495 -35.38 -4.58 -13.03
C ASN A 495 -34.91 -5.47 -11.88
N HIS A 496 -34.66 -6.77 -12.10
CA HIS A 496 -34.08 -7.61 -11.04
C HIS A 496 -32.61 -7.27 -10.78
N VAL A 497 -32.39 -6.41 -9.78
CA VAL A 497 -31.08 -6.20 -9.15
C VAL A 497 -30.79 -7.43 -8.28
N LYS A 498 -29.76 -8.20 -8.63
CA LYS A 498 -29.30 -9.32 -7.81
C LYS A 498 -28.59 -8.75 -6.57
N GLU A 499 -29.24 -8.82 -5.42
CA GLU A 499 -28.67 -8.43 -4.13
C GLU A 499 -27.45 -9.31 -3.79
N SER A 500 -26.46 -8.76 -3.08
CA SER A 500 -25.35 -9.55 -2.56
C SER A 500 -25.86 -10.58 -1.56
N HIS A 501 -25.37 -11.80 -1.69
CA HIS A 501 -25.65 -12.90 -0.77
C HIS A 501 -24.43 -13.14 0.12
N GLU A 502 -23.85 -12.07 0.66
CA GLU A 502 -22.63 -12.13 1.48
C GLU A 502 -22.92 -11.62 2.89
N ILE A 503 -22.23 -12.20 3.87
CA ILE A 503 -22.24 -11.83 5.29
C ILE A 503 -20.79 -11.60 5.70
N ILE A 504 -20.55 -10.54 6.46
CA ILE A 504 -19.27 -10.32 7.16
C ILE A 504 -19.51 -10.57 8.64
N ILE A 505 -18.71 -11.45 9.24
CA ILE A 505 -18.78 -11.80 10.65
C ILE A 505 -17.51 -11.30 11.33
N PHE A 506 -17.66 -10.64 12.48
CA PHE A 506 -16.55 -10.07 13.23
C PHE A 506 -16.52 -10.58 14.66
N CYS A 507 -15.33 -11.01 15.09
CA CYS A 507 -14.98 -11.27 16.48
C CYS A 507 -13.76 -10.42 16.85
N PRO A 508 -13.83 -9.54 17.86
CA PRO A 508 -12.64 -8.85 18.36
C PRO A 508 -11.67 -9.84 19.04
N PRO A 509 -10.39 -9.48 19.19
CA PRO A 509 -9.45 -10.25 20.02
C PRO A 509 -9.97 -10.40 21.45
N ARG A 510 -9.76 -11.57 22.07
CA ARG A 510 -10.08 -11.85 23.48
C ARG A 510 -8.82 -11.60 24.32
N ASN A 511 -8.96 -10.85 25.41
CA ASN A 511 -7.89 -10.61 26.38
C ASN A 511 -7.51 -11.86 27.15
#